data_AF-A0A958HEA8-F1
#
_entry.id   AF-A0A958HEA8-F1
#
_cell.length_a   1.000
_cell.length_b   1.000
_cell.length_c   1.000
_cell.angle_alpha   90.00
_cell.angle_beta   90.00
_cell.angle_gamma   90.00
#
_symmetry.space_group_name_H-M   'P 1'
#
loop_
_entity.id
_entity.type
_entity.pdbx_description
1 polymer ?
#
loop_
_entity_poly.entity_id
_entity_poly.type
_entity_poly.pdbx_seq_one_letter_code
_entity_poly.pdbx_strand_id
1 'polypeptide(L)'
;RILAELMPQEPEVHGLVALMEIQASRLRARVGPNGQPVLLLDQNRARWDRLLIGRGLAALARAEALGGALGPYTLQAAIAACHARALTADDTDWARIAALYDALAQIAPSPVVELNRAVAVAMAYGPAAGLELVDALADEPALKSYHFLPAVRGDLLAKLGRSDEARTEFERAASLTNNSRERDLLLERAAEASRGS
;
A
#
# COMPACT_ATOMS: atom_id res chain seq x y z
N ARG A 1 3.60 20.28 10.87
CA ARG A 1 4.32 21.51 10.45
C ARG A 1 4.86 22.28 11.66
N ILE A 2 4.02 22.73 12.61
CA ILE A 2 4.49 23.40 13.85
C ILE A 2 5.59 22.62 14.57
N LEU A 3 5.43 21.30 14.76
CA LEU A 3 6.46 20.49 15.42
C LEU A 3 7.80 20.48 14.67
N ALA A 4 7.79 20.54 13.33
CA ALA A 4 9.00 20.58 12.51
C ALA A 4 9.72 21.93 12.61
N GLU A 5 8.98 23.01 12.88
CA GLU A 5 9.55 24.33 13.16
C GLU A 5 10.17 24.38 14.56
N LEU A 6 9.53 23.73 15.54
CA LEU A 6 10.04 23.62 16.92
C LEU A 6 11.21 22.65 17.05
N MET A 7 11.28 21.63 16.19
CA MET A 7 12.31 20.58 16.22
C MET A 7 13.00 20.44 14.83
N PRO A 8 13.70 21.49 14.35
CA PRO A 8 14.21 21.53 12.97
C PRO A 8 15.34 20.54 12.66
N GLN A 9 15.93 19.94 13.69
CA GLN A 9 16.99 18.93 13.59
C GLN A 9 16.49 17.50 13.88
N GLU A 10 15.21 17.31 14.19
CA GLU A 10 14.65 15.98 14.44
C GLU A 10 14.20 15.35 13.11
N PRO A 11 14.91 14.36 12.55
CA PRO A 11 14.60 13.79 11.24
C PRO A 11 13.19 13.22 11.16
N GLU A 12 12.73 12.50 12.18
CA GLU A 12 11.45 11.78 12.10
C GLU A 12 10.22 12.71 12.13
N VAL A 13 10.38 13.91 12.69
CA VAL A 13 9.35 14.95 12.58
C VAL A 13 9.19 15.41 11.13
N HIS A 14 10.30 15.54 10.38
CA HIS A 14 10.25 15.84 8.94
C HIS A 14 9.74 14.66 8.12
N GLY A 15 10.12 13.42 8.49
CA GLY A 15 9.58 12.19 7.89
C GLY A 15 8.06 12.10 8.03
N LEU A 16 7.52 12.38 9.21
CA LEU A 16 6.07 12.41 9.43
C LEU A 16 5.39 13.53 8.63
N VAL A 17 5.97 14.74 8.58
CA VAL A 17 5.45 15.81 7.72
C VAL A 17 5.43 15.36 6.26
N ALA A 18 6.50 14.75 5.77
CA ALA A 18 6.56 14.26 4.41
C ALA A 18 5.45 13.26 4.09
N LEU A 19 5.26 12.27 4.97
CA LEU A 19 4.19 11.27 4.85
C LEU A 19 2.81 11.92 4.79
N MET A 20 2.53 12.85 5.71
CA MET A 20 1.24 13.54 5.78
C MET A 20 0.96 14.38 4.53
N GLU A 21 1.93 15.18 4.05
CA GLU A 21 1.77 15.99 2.84
C GLU A 21 1.49 15.12 1.61
N ILE A 22 2.25 14.04 1.44
CA ILE A 22 2.10 13.13 0.30
C ILE A 22 0.75 12.41 0.37
N GLN A 23 0.32 11.92 1.54
CA GLN A 23 -0.98 11.29 1.71
C GLN A 23 -2.14 12.27 1.44
N ALA A 24 -2.00 13.51 1.90
CA ALA A 24 -2.99 14.57 1.70
C ALA A 24 -3.10 14.98 0.23
N SER A 25 -2.00 14.90 -0.54
CA SER A 25 -1.98 15.29 -1.97
C SER A 25 -3.02 14.57 -2.82
N ARG A 26 -3.46 13.37 -2.39
CA ARG A 26 -4.36 12.51 -3.16
C ARG A 26 -5.81 12.55 -2.69
N LEU A 27 -6.15 13.33 -1.65
CA LEU A 27 -7.49 13.27 -1.03
C LEU A 27 -8.62 13.42 -2.06
N ARG A 28 -8.46 14.34 -3.03
CA ARG A 28 -9.43 14.58 -4.10
C ARG A 28 -9.56 13.43 -5.12
N ALA A 29 -8.59 12.52 -5.17
CA ALA A 29 -8.59 11.38 -6.08
C ALA A 29 -9.09 10.09 -5.44
N ARG A 30 -9.25 10.02 -4.11
CA ARG A 30 -9.64 8.80 -3.38
C ARG A 30 -11.11 8.40 -3.55
N VAL A 31 -11.94 9.32 -4.04
CA VAL A 31 -13.40 9.11 -4.16
C VAL A 31 -13.84 9.46 -5.57
N GLY A 32 -14.59 8.54 -6.19
CA GLY A 32 -15.17 8.71 -7.51
C GLY A 32 -16.44 9.58 -7.50
N PRO A 33 -16.99 9.91 -8.69
CA PRO A 33 -18.16 10.78 -8.81
C PRO A 33 -19.39 10.31 -8.02
N ASN A 34 -19.52 9.00 -7.78
CA ASN A 34 -20.66 8.39 -7.09
C ASN A 34 -20.35 8.07 -5.62
N GLY A 35 -19.27 8.63 -5.05
CA GLY A 35 -18.90 8.43 -3.65
C GLY A 35 -18.24 7.08 -3.36
N GLN A 36 -17.82 6.33 -4.39
CA GLN A 36 -17.11 5.06 -4.25
C GLN A 36 -15.61 5.28 -3.99
N PRO A 37 -14.95 4.46 -3.16
CA PRO A 37 -13.50 4.46 -3.03
C PRO A 37 -12.81 4.16 -4.36
N VAL A 38 -11.69 4.82 -4.63
CA VAL A 38 -10.84 4.57 -5.80
C VAL A 38 -9.50 4.00 -5.31
N LEU A 39 -9.16 2.80 -5.78
CA LEU A 39 -7.90 2.13 -5.43
C LEU A 39 -6.71 2.96 -5.87
N LEU A 40 -5.60 2.85 -5.14
CA LEU A 40 -4.42 3.70 -5.36
C LEU A 40 -3.94 3.70 -6.82
N LEU A 41 -3.91 2.54 -7.47
CA LEU A 41 -3.41 2.41 -8.84
C LEU A 41 -4.40 2.99 -9.87
N ASP A 42 -5.69 3.03 -9.54
CA ASP A 42 -6.74 3.58 -10.41
C ASP A 42 -6.98 5.08 -10.19
N GLN A 43 -6.32 5.68 -9.18
CA GLN A 43 -6.45 7.10 -8.91
C GLN A 43 -5.86 7.91 -10.06
N ASN A 44 -6.65 8.81 -10.64
CA ASN A 44 -6.17 9.77 -11.62
C ASN A 44 -5.11 10.70 -10.98
N ARG A 45 -3.84 10.45 -11.29
CA ARG A 45 -2.69 11.17 -10.74
C ARG A 45 -2.61 12.63 -11.19
N ALA A 46 -3.28 13.02 -12.27
CA ALA A 46 -3.41 14.42 -12.66
C ALA A 46 -4.23 15.24 -11.65
N ARG A 47 -5.07 14.58 -10.84
CA ARG A 47 -5.84 15.22 -9.75
C ARG A 47 -5.06 15.32 -8.43
N TRP A 48 -3.83 14.80 -8.38
CA TRP A 48 -3.01 14.89 -7.17
C TRP A 48 -2.41 16.29 -7.04
N ASP A 49 -2.46 16.84 -5.84
CA ASP A 49 -2.00 18.19 -5.55
C ASP A 49 -0.47 18.26 -5.62
N ARG A 50 0.04 18.87 -6.69
CA ARG A 50 1.48 19.00 -6.97
C ARG A 50 2.21 19.84 -5.93
N LEU A 51 1.54 20.80 -5.29
CA LEU A 51 2.14 21.62 -4.25
C LEU A 51 2.34 20.78 -2.97
N LEU A 52 1.34 19.98 -2.58
CA LEU A 52 1.45 19.02 -1.48
C LEU A 52 2.55 17.99 -1.74
N ILE A 53 2.64 17.46 -2.96
CA ILE A 53 3.73 16.55 -3.36
C ILE A 53 5.10 17.23 -3.21
N GLY A 54 5.26 18.44 -3.76
CA GLY A 54 6.53 19.18 -3.68
C GLY A 54 6.97 19.44 -2.24
N ARG A 55 6.05 19.83 -1.35
CA ARG A 55 6.35 20.01 0.08
C ARG A 55 6.71 18.70 0.77
N GLY A 56 5.98 17.63 0.47
CA GLY A 56 6.28 16.32 1.03
C GLY A 56 7.65 15.80 0.63
N LEU A 57 8.03 15.96 -0.65
CA LEU A 57 9.35 15.58 -1.14
C LEU A 57 10.47 16.43 -0.53
N ALA A 58 10.25 17.73 -0.32
CA ALA A 58 11.22 18.60 0.36
C ALA A 58 11.42 18.20 1.83
N ALA A 59 10.34 17.88 2.55
CA ALA A 59 10.41 17.39 3.92
C ALA A 59 11.11 16.01 4.01
N LEU A 60 10.88 15.12 3.04
CA LEU A 60 11.57 13.84 2.96
C LEU A 60 13.08 14.03 2.77
N ALA A 61 13.48 14.87 1.81
CA ALA A 61 14.89 15.17 1.58
C ALA A 61 15.56 15.79 2.81
N ARG A 62 14.82 16.62 3.58
CA ARG A 62 15.29 17.16 4.85
C ARG A 62 15.52 16.07 5.90
N ALA A 63 14.58 15.13 6.05
CA ALA A 63 14.73 14.00 6.98
C ALA A 63 15.95 13.14 6.64
N GLU A 64 16.12 12.82 5.36
CA GLU A 64 17.28 12.05 4.86
C GLU A 64 18.60 12.78 5.11
N ALA A 65 18.67 14.09 4.84
CA ALA A 65 19.87 14.90 5.07
C ALA A 65 20.28 15.02 6.55
N LEU A 66 19.33 14.84 7.47
CA LEU A 66 19.56 14.82 8.92
C LEU A 66 19.98 13.41 9.43
N GLY A 67 20.20 12.44 8.54
CA GLY A 67 20.56 11.06 8.91
C GLY A 67 19.36 10.18 9.24
N GLY A 68 18.14 10.63 8.95
CA GLY A 68 16.88 9.95 9.26
C GLY A 68 16.42 8.90 8.26
N ALA A 69 17.24 8.55 7.25
CA ALA A 69 16.80 7.74 6.12
C ALA A 69 16.17 6.38 6.51
N LEU A 70 16.58 5.82 7.64
CA LEU A 70 16.07 4.55 8.19
C LEU A 70 15.10 4.75 9.36
N GLY A 71 14.50 5.93 9.52
CA GLY A 71 13.44 6.14 10.50
C GLY A 71 12.08 5.62 9.99
N PRO A 72 11.19 5.12 10.87
CA PRO A 72 9.93 4.50 10.44
C PRO A 72 9.01 5.44 9.66
N TYR A 73 8.90 6.72 10.02
CA TYR A 73 8.12 7.68 9.25
C TYR A 73 8.82 8.10 7.96
N THR A 74 10.15 8.23 7.99
CA THR A 74 10.94 8.54 6.79
C THR A 74 10.82 7.44 5.74
N LEU A 75 10.90 6.16 6.13
CA LEU A 75 10.69 5.02 5.22
C LEU A 75 9.27 4.97 4.67
N GLN A 76 8.25 5.17 5.50
CA GLN A 76 6.86 5.25 5.03
C GLN A 76 6.64 6.42 4.07
N ALA A 77 7.26 7.57 4.33
CA ALA A 77 7.23 8.72 3.44
C ALA A 77 7.95 8.43 2.11
N ALA A 78 9.08 7.70 2.15
CA ALA A 78 9.80 7.28 0.96
C ALA A 78 8.97 6.31 0.09
N ILE A 79 8.23 5.38 0.70
CA ILE A 79 7.27 4.51 0.00
C ILE A 79 6.19 5.34 -0.68
N ALA A 80 5.57 6.27 0.06
CA ALA A 80 4.56 7.17 -0.49
C ALA A 80 5.12 8.07 -1.61
N ALA A 81 6.37 8.50 -1.49
CA ALA A 81 7.06 9.32 -2.48
C ALA A 81 7.31 8.57 -3.80
N CYS A 82 7.53 7.25 -3.77
CA CYS A 82 7.65 6.45 -5.00
C CYS A 82 6.38 6.55 -5.85
N HIS A 83 5.21 6.42 -5.22
CA HIS A 83 3.94 6.66 -5.91
C HIS A 83 3.79 8.11 -6.38
N ALA A 84 4.12 9.09 -5.52
CA ALA A 84 3.94 10.51 -5.82
C ALA A 84 4.81 11.03 -6.98
N ARG A 85 5.99 10.43 -7.18
CA ARG A 85 6.91 10.76 -8.27
C ARG A 85 6.46 10.20 -9.61
N ALA A 86 5.82 9.05 -9.62
CA ALA A 86 5.40 8.37 -10.83
C ALA A 86 4.18 9.06 -11.48
N LEU A 87 4.27 9.34 -12.79
CA LEU A 87 3.22 10.05 -13.53
C LEU A 87 2.00 9.16 -13.79
N THR A 88 2.24 7.88 -14.07
CA THR A 88 1.22 6.84 -14.22
C THR A 88 1.40 5.74 -13.17
N ALA A 89 0.40 4.86 -13.06
CA ALA A 89 0.50 3.69 -12.18
C ALA A 89 1.70 2.80 -12.55
N ASP A 90 1.90 2.57 -13.84
CA ASP A 90 2.93 1.69 -14.39
C ASP A 90 4.35 2.23 -14.19
N ASP A 91 4.52 3.56 -14.10
CA ASP A 91 5.82 4.20 -13.82
C ASP A 91 6.28 4.04 -12.36
N THR A 92 5.49 3.35 -11.52
CA THR A 92 5.78 3.22 -10.09
C THR A 92 6.98 2.29 -9.89
N ASP A 93 8.00 2.78 -9.20
CA ASP A 93 9.21 2.01 -8.87
C ASP A 93 8.92 0.99 -7.75
N TRP A 94 8.34 -0.14 -8.15
CA TRP A 94 7.96 -1.21 -7.23
C TRP A 94 9.16 -1.93 -6.62
N ALA A 95 10.28 -2.03 -7.35
CA ALA A 95 11.51 -2.61 -6.82
C ALA A 95 12.03 -1.79 -5.64
N ARG A 96 12.01 -0.44 -5.76
CA ARG A 96 12.33 0.45 -4.65
C ARG A 96 11.33 0.35 -3.50
N ILE A 97 10.03 0.27 -3.79
CA ILE A 97 9.01 0.09 -2.72
C ILE A 97 9.24 -1.21 -1.95
N ALA A 98 9.56 -2.31 -2.64
CA ALA A 98 9.89 -3.59 -1.99
C ALA A 98 11.10 -3.45 -1.05
N ALA A 99 12.19 -2.84 -1.53
CA ALA A 99 13.39 -2.59 -0.72
C ALA A 99 13.13 -1.68 0.49
N LEU A 100 12.24 -0.68 0.35
CA LEU A 100 11.84 0.18 1.47
C LEU A 100 11.00 -0.57 2.50
N TYR A 101 10.12 -1.47 2.06
CA TYR A 101 9.41 -2.36 2.97
C TYR A 101 10.33 -3.37 3.65
N ASP A 102 11.34 -3.91 2.95
CA ASP A 102 12.38 -4.76 3.56
C ASP A 102 13.09 -4.01 4.71
N ALA A 103 13.45 -2.74 4.50
CA ALA A 103 14.07 -1.92 5.54
C ALA A 103 13.08 -1.61 6.69
N LEU A 104 11.82 -1.29 6.39
CA LEU A 104 10.81 -0.98 7.39
C LEU A 104 10.49 -2.19 8.27
N ALA A 105 10.39 -3.38 7.68
CA ALA A 105 10.14 -4.63 8.39
C ALA A 105 11.22 -4.93 9.44
N GLN A 106 12.49 -4.59 9.17
CA GLN A 106 13.60 -4.82 10.10
C GLN A 106 13.52 -3.93 11.34
N ILE A 107 13.08 -2.67 11.19
CA ILE A 107 13.09 -1.69 12.29
C ILE A 107 11.74 -1.56 13.00
N ALA A 108 10.65 -1.92 12.33
CA ALA A 108 9.28 -1.80 12.81
C ALA A 108 8.47 -3.03 12.39
N PRO A 109 8.82 -4.23 12.90
CA PRO A 109 8.19 -5.48 12.48
C PRO A 109 6.70 -5.47 12.80
N SER A 110 5.89 -5.79 11.80
CA SER A 110 4.44 -5.86 11.91
C SER A 110 3.87 -6.76 10.82
N PRO A 111 2.91 -7.65 11.13
CA PRO A 111 2.24 -8.45 10.11
C PRO A 111 1.59 -7.64 8.99
N VAL A 112 1.15 -6.41 9.28
CA VAL A 112 0.60 -5.50 8.26
C VAL A 112 1.71 -4.94 7.35
N VAL A 113 2.90 -4.68 7.90
CA VAL A 113 4.07 -4.28 7.11
C VAL A 113 4.50 -5.44 6.20
N GLU A 114 4.56 -6.66 6.72
CA GLU A 114 4.88 -7.86 5.93
C GLU A 114 3.87 -8.14 4.81
N LEU A 115 2.56 -7.97 5.07
CA LEU A 115 1.56 -8.13 4.03
C LEU A 115 1.72 -7.07 2.92
N ASN A 116 1.96 -5.81 3.29
CA ASN A 116 2.22 -4.74 2.30
C ASN A 116 3.52 -4.98 1.52
N ARG A 117 4.55 -5.51 2.19
CA ARG A 117 5.80 -5.96 1.56
C ARG A 117 5.54 -7.04 0.52
N ALA A 118 4.72 -8.04 0.84
CA ALA A 118 4.35 -9.10 -0.10
C ALA A 118 3.66 -8.55 -1.35
N VAL A 119 2.78 -7.55 -1.21
CA VAL A 119 2.18 -6.84 -2.35
C VAL A 119 3.25 -6.12 -3.18
N ALA A 120 4.19 -5.42 -2.55
CA ALA A 120 5.26 -4.72 -3.27
C ALA A 120 6.16 -5.70 -4.06
N VAL A 121 6.51 -6.84 -3.46
CA VAL A 121 7.25 -7.93 -4.10
C VAL A 121 6.46 -8.51 -5.27
N ALA A 122 5.15 -8.71 -5.11
CA ALA A 122 4.29 -9.19 -6.19
C ALA A 122 4.31 -8.26 -7.42
N MET A 123 4.29 -6.95 -7.16
CA MET A 123 4.29 -5.92 -8.21
C MET A 123 5.66 -5.77 -8.88
N ALA A 124 6.75 -5.97 -8.13
CA ALA A 124 8.11 -5.85 -8.65
C ALA A 124 8.59 -7.11 -9.39
N TYR A 125 8.26 -8.28 -8.85
CA TYR A 125 8.87 -9.57 -9.24
C TYR A 125 7.84 -10.62 -9.68
N GLY A 126 6.57 -10.24 -9.75
CA GLY A 126 5.49 -11.08 -10.25
C GLY A 126 4.65 -11.76 -9.15
N PRO A 127 3.42 -12.18 -9.47
CA PRO A 127 2.43 -12.63 -8.49
C PRO A 127 2.85 -13.88 -7.71
N ALA A 128 3.66 -14.77 -8.30
CA ALA A 128 4.16 -15.95 -7.61
C ALA A 128 5.07 -15.59 -6.41
N ALA A 129 6.02 -14.67 -6.61
CA ALA A 129 6.94 -14.24 -5.55
C ALA A 129 6.20 -13.56 -4.38
N GLY A 130 5.16 -12.79 -4.70
CA GLY A 130 4.29 -12.21 -3.68
C GLY A 130 3.47 -13.26 -2.93
N LEU A 131 2.95 -14.26 -3.65
CA LEU A 131 2.09 -15.29 -3.07
C LEU A 131 2.85 -16.14 -2.06
N GLU A 132 4.12 -16.48 -2.32
CA GLU A 132 4.98 -17.18 -1.35
C GLU A 132 5.07 -16.44 -0.02
N LEU A 133 5.22 -15.11 -0.06
CA LEU A 133 5.27 -14.27 1.14
C LEU A 133 3.90 -14.16 1.84
N VAL A 134 2.82 -14.07 1.09
CA VAL A 134 1.46 -14.07 1.64
C VAL A 134 1.12 -15.40 2.31
N ASP A 135 1.51 -16.52 1.70
CA ASP A 135 1.30 -17.86 2.25
C ASP A 135 2.07 -18.06 3.56
N ALA A 136 3.27 -17.48 3.69
CA ALA A 136 4.01 -17.48 4.97
C ALA A 136 3.31 -16.73 6.10
N LEU A 137 2.35 -15.84 5.78
CA LEU A 137 1.53 -15.09 6.75
C LEU A 137 0.20 -15.77 7.06
N ALA A 138 -0.14 -16.90 6.42
CA ALA A 138 -1.46 -17.52 6.54
C ALA A 138 -1.85 -17.91 7.98
N ASP A 139 -0.85 -18.32 8.77
CA ASP A 139 -1.02 -18.77 10.15
C ASP A 139 -0.82 -17.67 11.20
N GLU A 140 -0.46 -16.44 10.79
CA GLU A 140 -0.19 -15.31 11.68
C GLU A 140 -1.45 -14.93 12.48
N PRO A 141 -1.46 -15.11 13.82
CA PRO A 141 -2.64 -14.87 14.64
C PRO A 141 -3.20 -13.46 14.51
N ALA A 142 -2.33 -12.45 14.36
CA ALA A 142 -2.74 -11.05 14.23
C ALA A 142 -3.53 -10.76 12.95
N LEU A 143 -3.42 -11.62 11.92
CA LEU A 143 -4.08 -11.43 10.62
C LEU A 143 -5.31 -12.32 10.42
N LYS A 144 -5.65 -13.20 11.36
CA LYS A 144 -6.76 -14.17 11.22
C LYS A 144 -8.11 -13.53 10.87
N SER A 145 -8.39 -12.36 11.43
CA SER A 145 -9.61 -11.58 11.17
C SER A 145 -9.37 -10.37 10.27
N TYR A 146 -8.20 -10.27 9.66
CA TYR A 146 -7.82 -9.15 8.80
C TYR A 146 -8.17 -9.49 7.35
N HIS A 147 -9.32 -9.01 6.89
CA HIS A 147 -9.87 -9.33 5.55
C HIS A 147 -8.92 -9.04 4.37
N PHE A 148 -7.94 -8.14 4.53
CA PHE A 148 -6.97 -7.85 3.47
C PHE A 148 -6.01 -9.01 3.19
N LEU A 149 -5.70 -9.88 4.17
CA LEU A 149 -4.84 -11.04 3.94
C LEU A 149 -5.44 -11.99 2.88
N PRO A 150 -6.66 -12.52 3.06
CA PRO A 150 -7.31 -13.34 2.04
C PRO A 150 -7.61 -12.55 0.76
N ALA A 151 -7.93 -11.25 0.84
CA ALA A 151 -8.14 -10.45 -0.37
C ALA A 151 -6.88 -10.38 -1.25
N VAL A 152 -5.72 -10.06 -0.66
CA VAL A 152 -4.43 -10.02 -1.38
C VAL A 152 -4.08 -11.40 -1.92
N ARG A 153 -4.28 -12.47 -1.12
CA ARG A 153 -4.03 -13.84 -1.58
C ARG A 153 -4.88 -14.18 -2.81
N GLY A 154 -6.17 -13.85 -2.78
CA GLY A 154 -7.10 -14.01 -3.90
C GLY A 154 -6.66 -13.27 -5.16
N ASP A 155 -6.18 -12.03 -5.03
CA ASP A 155 -5.65 -11.24 -6.17
C ASP A 155 -4.49 -11.94 -6.87
N LEU A 156 -3.55 -12.45 -6.10
CA LEU A 156 -2.35 -13.09 -6.62
C LEU A 156 -2.68 -14.44 -7.27
N LEU A 157 -3.57 -15.22 -6.65
CA LEU A 157 -4.07 -16.48 -7.20
C LEU A 157 -4.80 -16.26 -8.54
N ALA A 158 -5.67 -15.25 -8.61
CA ALA A 158 -6.38 -14.91 -9.85
C ALA A 158 -5.40 -14.54 -10.98
N LYS A 159 -4.37 -13.74 -10.67
CA LYS A 159 -3.30 -13.37 -11.63
C LYS A 159 -2.46 -14.57 -12.09
N LEU A 160 -2.43 -15.66 -11.32
CA LEU A 160 -1.76 -16.92 -11.65
C LEU A 160 -2.69 -17.93 -12.34
N GLY A 161 -3.95 -17.57 -12.61
CA GLY A 161 -4.94 -18.48 -13.19
C GLY A 161 -5.48 -19.55 -12.22
N ARG A 162 -5.24 -19.40 -10.91
CA ARG A 162 -5.71 -20.32 -9.85
C ARG A 162 -7.11 -19.92 -9.38
N SER A 163 -8.07 -19.94 -10.29
CA SER A 163 -9.41 -19.36 -10.13
C SER A 163 -10.20 -19.89 -8.94
N ASP A 164 -10.21 -21.21 -8.71
CA ASP A 164 -10.98 -21.82 -7.61
C ASP A 164 -10.46 -21.42 -6.22
N GLU A 165 -9.13 -21.32 -6.10
CA GLU A 165 -8.49 -20.85 -4.87
C GLU A 165 -8.72 -19.36 -4.67
N ALA A 166 -8.61 -18.56 -5.75
CA ALA A 166 -8.89 -17.13 -5.71
C ALA A 166 -10.32 -16.85 -5.24
N ARG A 167 -11.30 -17.58 -5.78
CA ARG A 167 -12.71 -17.51 -5.37
C ARG A 167 -12.87 -17.76 -3.88
N THR A 168 -12.27 -18.84 -3.37
CA THR A 168 -12.35 -19.22 -1.96
C THR A 168 -11.80 -18.12 -1.05
N GLU A 169 -10.68 -17.51 -1.44
CA GLU A 169 -10.08 -16.42 -0.69
C GLU A 169 -10.91 -15.13 -0.75
N PHE A 170 -11.52 -14.80 -1.89
CA PHE A 170 -12.42 -13.65 -1.99
C PHE A 170 -13.69 -13.84 -1.14
N GLU A 171 -14.28 -15.04 -1.12
CA GLU A 171 -15.40 -15.38 -0.24
C GLU A 171 -15.00 -15.26 1.24
N ARG A 172 -13.81 -15.75 1.60
CA ARG A 172 -13.26 -15.60 2.95
C ARG A 172 -13.06 -14.13 3.31
N ALA A 173 -12.46 -13.33 2.44
CA ALA A 173 -12.27 -11.89 2.66
C ALA A 173 -13.62 -11.17 2.85
N ALA A 174 -14.62 -11.51 2.03
CA ALA A 174 -15.98 -10.96 2.12
C ALA A 174 -16.63 -11.28 3.47
N SER A 175 -16.38 -12.46 4.04
CA SER A 175 -16.90 -12.86 5.35
C SER A 175 -16.30 -12.09 6.53
N LEU A 176 -15.12 -11.50 6.36
CA LEU A 176 -14.35 -10.85 7.43
C LEU A 176 -14.50 -9.33 7.49
N THR A 177 -15.04 -8.69 6.44
CA THR A 177 -15.30 -7.23 6.44
C THR A 177 -16.71 -6.90 6.94
N ASN A 178 -16.81 -5.85 7.74
CA ASN A 178 -18.08 -5.27 8.18
C ASN A 178 -18.59 -4.17 7.23
N ASN A 179 -17.79 -3.80 6.20
CA ASN A 179 -18.17 -2.80 5.22
C ASN A 179 -18.95 -3.47 4.09
N SER A 180 -20.24 -3.15 3.96
CA SER A 180 -21.10 -3.76 2.94
C SER A 180 -20.58 -3.58 1.52
N ARG A 181 -20.00 -2.43 1.19
CA ARG A 181 -19.46 -2.15 -0.16
C ARG A 181 -18.23 -2.97 -0.47
N GLU A 182 -17.33 -3.14 0.50
CA GLU A 182 -16.14 -4.00 0.33
C GLU A 182 -16.55 -5.46 0.18
N ARG A 183 -17.52 -5.91 0.98
CA ARG A 183 -18.08 -7.26 0.87
C ARG A 183 -18.67 -7.51 -0.51
N ASP A 184 -19.50 -6.59 -1.01
CA ASP A 184 -20.13 -6.73 -2.34
C ASP A 184 -19.06 -6.80 -3.46
N LEU A 185 -18.03 -5.95 -3.39
CA LEU A 185 -16.90 -5.99 -4.32
C LEU A 185 -16.16 -7.34 -4.26
N LEU A 186 -15.88 -7.85 -3.06
CA LEU A 186 -15.18 -9.14 -2.90
C LEU A 186 -16.02 -10.31 -3.43
N LEU A 187 -17.34 -10.31 -3.21
CA LEU A 187 -18.25 -11.31 -3.76
C LEU A 187 -18.35 -11.24 -5.28
N GLU A 188 -18.35 -10.04 -5.86
CA GLU A 188 -18.30 -9.86 -7.32
C GLU A 188 -17.03 -10.48 -7.91
N ARG A 189 -15.89 -10.22 -7.29
CA ARG A 189 -14.60 -10.79 -7.70
C ARG A 189 -14.52 -12.30 -7.53
N ALA A 190 -15.14 -12.85 -6.49
CA ALA A 190 -15.31 -14.30 -6.33
C ALA A 190 -16.12 -14.90 -7.50
N ALA A 191 -17.21 -14.23 -7.91
CA ALA A 191 -18.04 -14.67 -9.03
C ALA A 191 -17.33 -14.53 -10.39
N GLU A 192 -16.47 -13.52 -10.56
CA GLU A 192 -15.62 -13.36 -11.75
C GLU A 192 -14.60 -14.48 -11.87
N ALA A 193 -13.93 -14.85 -10.78
CA ALA A 193 -12.99 -15.96 -10.76
C ALA A 193 -13.65 -17.27 -11.22
N SER A 194 -14.90 -17.53 -10.82
CA SER A 194 -15.67 -18.70 -11.28
C SER A 194 -15.96 -18.73 -12.78
N ARG A 195 -16.05 -17.56 -13.44
CA ARG A 195 -16.41 -17.46 -14.87
C ARG A 195 -15.21 -17.60 -15.80
N GLY A 196 -13.99 -17.48 -15.27
CA GLY A 196 -12.75 -17.63 -16.02
C GLY A 196 -12.15 -19.04 -16.01
N SER A 197 -12.81 -20.00 -15.33
CA SER A 197 -12.43 -21.43 -15.27
C SER A 197 -13.02 -22.23 -16.44
#